data_AF-A0AAE5LHD1-F1
#
_entry.id   AF-A0AAE5LHD1-F1
#
_cell.length_a   1.000
_cell.length_b   1.000
_cell.length_c   1.000
_cell.angle_alpha   90.00
_cell.angle_beta   90.00
_cell.angle_gamma   90.00
#
_symmetry.space_group_name_H-M   'P 1'
#
loop_
_entity.id
_entity.type
_entity.pdbx_description
1 polymer ?
#
loop_
_entity_poly.entity_id
_entity_poly.type
_entity_poly.pdbx_seq_one_letter_code
_entity_poly.pdbx_strand_id
1 'polypeptide(L)'
;MKTKKILAVASGGGHWVQLRRLQKAFSGHNQVYVTVKPDYQADTPEGAKFYTVRDATRWDKIGLIQLLLQLIVIVFKERPDIVISTGAAPGYFALRLGRLLGAKTIWIDSVANVEKISLSGEKVSKHVDHCLTQWQHLDGRGFKFKGNCL
;
A
#
# COMPACT_ATOMS: atom_id res chain seq x y z
N MET A 1 5.57 12.21 19.98
CA MET A 1 4.44 11.56 19.28
C MET A 1 4.41 10.10 19.68
N LYS A 2 3.23 9.48 19.85
CA LYS A 2 3.15 8.03 20.16
C LYS A 2 3.64 7.23 18.95
N THR A 3 4.57 6.30 19.15
CA THR A 3 5.06 5.40 18.10
C THR A 3 3.90 4.63 17.50
N LYS A 4 3.74 4.72 16.17
CA LYS A 4 2.70 4.03 15.40
C LYS A 4 3.28 2.81 14.69
N LYS A 5 2.45 1.81 14.42
CA LYS A 5 2.78 0.70 13.52
C LYS A 5 2.25 0.96 12.12
N ILE A 6 3.16 1.02 11.16
CA ILE A 6 2.88 1.31 9.75
C ILE A 6 3.06 0.03 8.95
N LEU A 7 1.98 -0.40 8.28
CA LEU A 7 2.01 -1.47 7.29
C LEU A 7 2.11 -0.84 5.90
N ALA A 8 3.29 -0.90 5.30
CA ALA A 8 3.59 -0.37 3.98
C ALA A 8 3.54 -1.52 2.95
N VAL A 9 2.57 -1.45 2.04
CA VAL A 9 2.27 -2.55 1.11
C VAL A 9 2.42 -2.08 -0.32
N ALA A 10 3.17 -2.81 -1.13
CA ALA A 10 3.21 -2.59 -2.57
C ALA A 10 3.34 -3.91 -3.32
N SER A 11 2.90 -3.96 -4.58
CA SER A 11 3.39 -4.98 -5.51
C SER A 11 4.85 -4.70 -5.90
N GLY A 12 5.45 -5.55 -6.73
CA GLY A 12 6.82 -5.36 -7.18
C GLY A 12 7.02 -4.21 -8.19
N GLY A 13 8.26 -4.02 -8.64
CA GLY A 13 8.61 -3.06 -9.69
C GLY A 13 8.40 -1.60 -9.28
N GLY A 14 7.78 -0.80 -10.15
CA GLY A 14 7.59 0.64 -9.94
C GLY A 14 6.82 0.99 -8.66
N HIS A 15 5.82 0.19 -8.28
CA HIS A 15 5.07 0.38 -7.03
C HIS A 15 5.97 0.24 -5.80
N TRP A 16 6.85 -0.77 -5.78
CA TRP A 16 7.84 -0.95 -4.71
C TRP A 16 8.83 0.22 -4.66
N VAL A 17 9.37 0.62 -5.81
CA VAL A 17 10.31 1.77 -5.90
C VAL A 17 9.67 3.04 -5.33
N GLN A 18 8.41 3.31 -5.68
CA GLN A 18 7.66 4.46 -5.15
C GLN A 18 7.42 4.35 -3.65
N LEU A 19 6.98 3.18 -3.15
CA LEU A 19 6.76 2.98 -1.71
C LEU A 19 8.04 3.22 -0.91
N ARG A 20 9.20 2.80 -1.43
CA ARG A 20 10.49 3.00 -0.76
C ARG A 20 10.87 4.46 -0.60
N ARG A 21 10.45 5.35 -1.51
CA ARG A 21 10.73 6.78 -1.36
C ARG A 21 10.06 7.39 -0.12
N LEU A 22 8.99 6.74 0.38
CA LEU A 22 8.30 7.13 1.60
C LEU A 22 8.97 6.62 2.89
N GLN A 23 10.01 5.78 2.82
CA GLN A 23 10.67 5.19 3.99
C GLN A 23 11.09 6.25 5.03
N LYS A 24 11.64 7.38 4.57
CA LYS A 24 12.04 8.49 5.45
C LYS A 24 10.86 9.09 6.22
N ALA A 25 9.66 9.09 5.64
CA ALA A 25 8.45 9.57 6.32
C ALA A 25 7.97 8.60 7.42
N PHE A 26 8.46 7.36 7.43
CA PHE A 26 8.13 6.34 8.43
C PHE A 26 9.17 6.24 9.56
N SER A 27 10.25 7.03 9.50
CA SER A 27 11.30 7.04 10.52
C SER A 27 10.74 7.37 11.91
N GLY A 28 11.18 6.61 12.92
CA GLY A 28 10.64 6.73 14.29
C GLY A 28 9.32 5.99 14.53
N HIS A 29 8.85 5.20 13.56
CA HIS A 29 7.69 4.32 13.69
C HIS A 29 8.05 2.85 13.46
N ASN A 30 7.20 1.95 13.95
CA ASN A 30 7.37 0.51 13.75
C ASN A 30 6.93 0.17 12.34
N GLN A 31 7.87 -0.25 11.50
CA GLN A 31 7.65 -0.46 10.07
C GLN A 31 7.47 -1.94 9.76
N VAL A 32 6.44 -2.23 8.97
CA VAL A 32 6.18 -3.55 8.41
C VAL A 32 6.00 -3.39 6.90
N TYR A 33 6.85 -4.06 6.12
CA TYR A 33 6.77 -4.04 4.66
C TYR A 33 6.16 -5.35 4.15
N VAL A 34 5.28 -5.23 3.15
CA VAL A 34 4.70 -6.38 2.46
C VAL A 34 4.84 -6.17 0.96
N THR A 35 5.44 -7.15 0.27
CA THR A 35 5.59 -7.13 -1.19
C THR A 35 5.57 -8.54 -1.77
N VAL A 36 5.78 -8.69 -3.07
CA VAL A 36 5.64 -9.95 -3.81
C VAL A 36 6.95 -10.67 -4.11
N LYS A 37 8.09 -10.01 -3.87
CA LYS A 37 9.43 -10.60 -4.09
C LYS A 37 10.23 -10.60 -2.79
N PRO A 38 10.83 -11.75 -2.40
CA PRO A 38 11.61 -11.85 -1.16
C PRO A 38 12.89 -10.99 -1.19
N ASP A 39 13.51 -10.85 -2.36
CA ASP A 39 14.78 -10.11 -2.54
C ASP A 39 14.67 -8.62 -2.14
N TYR A 40 13.46 -8.06 -2.14
CA TYR A 40 13.21 -6.70 -1.71
C TYR A 40 13.37 -6.48 -0.20
N GLN A 41 13.55 -7.54 0.59
CA GLN A 41 13.89 -7.40 2.00
C GLN A 41 15.19 -6.61 2.20
N ALA A 42 16.17 -6.78 1.32
CA ALA A 42 17.45 -6.05 1.37
C ALA A 42 17.27 -4.53 1.20
N ASP A 43 16.15 -4.09 0.64
CA ASP A 43 15.83 -2.68 0.45
C ASP A 43 15.11 -2.04 1.66
N THR A 44 14.84 -2.80 2.72
CA THR A 44 14.10 -2.31 3.89
C THR A 44 15.02 -1.84 5.01
N PRO A 45 14.62 -0.83 5.82
CA PRO A 45 15.44 -0.36 6.93
C PRO A 45 15.70 -1.46 7.95
N GLU A 46 16.85 -1.41 8.61
CA GLU A 46 17.19 -2.34 9.68
C GLU A 46 16.13 -2.33 10.79
N GLY A 47 15.78 -3.52 11.28
CA GLY A 47 14.74 -3.71 12.29
C GLY A 47 13.29 -3.63 11.77
N ALA A 48 13.06 -3.31 10.50
CA ALA A 48 11.74 -3.41 9.90
C ALA A 48 11.33 -4.88 9.72
N LYS A 49 10.05 -5.17 9.97
CA LYS A 49 9.50 -6.49 9.62
C LYS A 49 9.22 -6.54 8.13
N PHE A 50 9.39 -7.72 7.54
CA PHE A 50 9.17 -7.94 6.12
C PHE A 50 8.35 -9.22 5.89
N TYR A 51 7.38 -9.14 4.99
CA TYR A 51 6.58 -10.26 4.55
C TYR A 51 6.52 -10.31 3.03
N THR A 52 6.55 -11.52 2.48
CA THR A 52 6.29 -11.76 1.06
C THR A 52 4.92 -12.40 0.91
N VAL A 53 4.14 -11.91 -0.06
CA VAL A 53 2.84 -12.46 -0.45
C VAL A 53 2.87 -12.89 -1.92
N ARG A 54 1.93 -13.74 -2.31
CA ARG A 54 1.81 -14.23 -3.68
C ARG A 54 1.61 -13.06 -4.66
N ASP A 55 2.37 -13.06 -5.75
CA ASP A 55 2.07 -12.18 -6.88
C ASP A 55 0.84 -12.70 -7.62
N ALA A 56 -0.17 -11.86 -7.75
CA ALA A 56 -1.43 -12.22 -8.37
C ALA A 56 -1.92 -11.08 -9.26
N THR A 57 -2.26 -11.42 -10.49
CA THR A 57 -2.89 -10.50 -11.43
C THR A 57 -4.40 -10.62 -11.35
N ARG A 58 -5.12 -9.67 -11.95
CA ARG A 58 -6.60 -9.70 -12.03
C ARG A 58 -7.18 -10.95 -12.71
N TRP A 59 -6.37 -11.66 -13.48
CA TRP A 59 -6.77 -12.87 -14.21
C TRP A 59 -6.60 -14.14 -13.36
N ASP A 60 -5.71 -14.11 -12.37
CA ASP A 60 -5.45 -15.23 -11.46
C ASP A 60 -6.38 -15.15 -10.22
N LYS A 61 -7.65 -15.57 -10.38
CA LYS A 61 -8.64 -15.53 -9.29
C LYS A 61 -8.21 -16.35 -8.08
N ILE A 62 -7.60 -17.53 -8.30
CA ILE A 62 -7.12 -18.40 -7.22
C ILE A 62 -5.95 -17.74 -6.51
N GLY A 63 -5.01 -17.15 -7.26
CA GLY A 63 -3.91 -16.38 -6.70
C GLY A 63 -4.37 -15.17 -5.90
N LEU A 64 -5.41 -14.47 -6.33
CA LEU A 64 -6.01 -13.36 -5.58
C LEU A 64 -6.60 -13.81 -4.25
N ILE A 65 -7.23 -14.99 -4.20
CA ILE A 65 -7.73 -15.57 -2.95
C ILE A 65 -6.56 -15.91 -2.02
N GLN A 66 -5.50 -16.55 -2.53
CA GLN A 66 -4.31 -16.85 -1.73
C GLN A 66 -3.64 -15.58 -1.19
N LEU A 67 -3.47 -14.56 -2.04
CA LEU A 67 -2.96 -13.24 -1.65
C LEU A 67 -3.83 -12.62 -0.54
N LEU A 68 -5.15 -12.66 -0.69
CA LEU A 68 -6.07 -12.14 0.31
C LEU A 68 -5.94 -12.88 1.66
N LEU A 69 -5.88 -14.21 1.65
CA LEU A 69 -5.71 -15.02 2.87
C LEU A 69 -4.38 -14.71 3.58
N GLN A 70 -3.29 -14.58 2.82
CA GLN A 70 -1.99 -14.18 3.38
C GLN A 70 -2.05 -12.79 4.01
N LEU A 71 -2.70 -11.83 3.35
CA LEU A 71 -2.86 -10.48 3.89
C LEU A 71 -3.77 -10.45 5.12
N ILE A 72 -4.81 -11.27 5.19
CA ILE A 72 -5.63 -11.42 6.41
C ILE A 72 -4.72 -11.83 7.56
N VAL A 73 -3.92 -12.89 7.41
CA VAL A 73 -3.02 -13.35 8.48
C VAL A 73 -2.05 -12.23 8.90
N ILE A 74 -1.41 -11.55 7.95
CA ILE A 74 -0.44 -10.49 8.25
C ILE A 74 -1.09 -9.30 8.95
N VAL A 75 -2.21 -8.79 8.42
CA VAL A 75 -2.88 -7.58 8.94
C VAL A 75 -3.43 -7.85 10.35
N PHE A 76 -4.02 -9.02 10.59
CA PHE A 76 -4.53 -9.39 11.92
C PHE A 76 -3.42 -9.69 12.93
N LYS A 77 -2.29 -10.25 12.48
CA LYS A 77 -1.10 -10.47 13.32
C LYS A 77 -0.44 -9.16 13.73
N GLU A 78 -0.27 -8.25 12.79
CA GLU A 78 0.44 -7.01 13.06
C GLU A 78 -0.44 -5.93 13.69
N ARG A 79 -1.75 -5.91 13.42
CA ARG A 79 -2.69 -4.88 13.91
C ARG A 79 -2.15 -3.45 13.69
N PRO A 80 -1.95 -3.05 12.43
CA PRO A 80 -1.34 -1.76 12.13
C PRO A 80 -2.23 -0.59 12.58
N ASP A 81 -1.59 0.51 13.00
CA ASP A 81 -2.28 1.79 13.20
C ASP A 81 -2.54 2.48 11.86
N ILE A 82 -1.64 2.28 10.89
CA ILE A 82 -1.67 2.91 9.58
C ILE A 82 -1.36 1.86 8.52
N VAL A 83 -2.16 1.80 7.46
CA VAL A 83 -1.85 1.05 6.24
C VAL A 83 -1.65 2.04 5.10
N ILE A 84 -0.52 1.93 4.41
CA ILE A 84 -0.19 2.76 3.26
C ILE A 84 0.19 1.89 2.07
N SER A 85 -0.29 2.26 0.88
CA SER A 85 0.05 1.55 -0.33
C SER A 85 0.15 2.45 -1.55
N THR A 86 1.06 2.07 -2.44
CA THR A 86 1.22 2.63 -3.79
C THR A 86 0.54 1.77 -4.88
N GLY A 87 -0.25 0.76 -4.48
CA GLY A 87 -0.87 -0.26 -5.35
C GLY A 87 -0.08 -1.58 -5.43
N ALA A 88 -0.41 -2.55 -6.28
CA ALA A 88 -1.65 -2.78 -7.03
C ALA A 88 -2.65 -3.62 -6.18
N ALA A 89 -2.93 -4.87 -6.56
CA ALA A 89 -3.87 -5.74 -5.84
C ALA A 89 -3.51 -5.98 -4.35
N PRO A 90 -2.24 -6.21 -3.97
CA PRO A 90 -1.88 -6.36 -2.56
C PRO A 90 -2.24 -5.13 -1.73
N GLY A 91 -1.99 -3.94 -2.28
CA GLY A 91 -2.35 -2.66 -1.68
C GLY A 91 -3.85 -2.49 -1.46
N TYR A 92 -4.64 -2.79 -2.50
CA TYR A 92 -6.09 -2.73 -2.44
C TYR A 92 -6.66 -3.58 -1.28
N PHE A 93 -6.22 -4.85 -1.18
CA PHE A 93 -6.69 -5.74 -0.13
C PHE A 93 -6.20 -5.32 1.26
N ALA A 94 -4.91 -4.98 1.40
CA ALA A 94 -4.34 -4.57 2.67
C ALA A 94 -5.04 -3.34 3.26
N LEU A 95 -5.38 -2.35 2.43
CA LEU A 95 -6.10 -1.16 2.88
C LEU A 95 -7.51 -1.49 3.37
N ARG A 96 -8.26 -2.32 2.63
CA ARG A 96 -9.60 -2.73 3.09
C ARG A 96 -9.54 -3.50 4.40
N LEU A 97 -8.59 -4.42 4.54
CA LEU A 97 -8.38 -5.17 5.79
C LEU A 97 -7.95 -4.26 6.94
N GLY A 98 -7.05 -3.32 6.68
CA GLY A 98 -6.63 -2.32 7.67
C GLY A 98 -7.80 -1.50 8.18
N ARG A 99 -8.65 -1.00 7.27
CA ARG A 99 -9.85 -0.24 7.64
C ARG A 99 -10.81 -1.04 8.50
N LEU A 100 -10.99 -2.34 8.22
CA LEU A 100 -11.82 -3.22 9.05
C LEU A 100 -11.29 -3.35 10.49
N LEU A 101 -9.98 -3.17 10.70
CA LEU A 101 -9.36 -3.14 12.03
C LEU A 101 -9.25 -1.73 12.64
N GLY A 102 -9.83 -0.70 12.00
CA GLY A 102 -9.76 0.68 12.45
C GLY A 102 -8.43 1.38 12.18
N ALA A 103 -7.57 0.81 11.34
CA ALA A 103 -6.33 1.46 10.91
C ALA A 103 -6.65 2.66 9.99
N LYS A 104 -5.81 3.69 10.07
CA LYS A 104 -5.83 4.79 9.09
C LYS A 104 -5.29 4.29 7.76
N THR A 105 -6.00 4.57 6.66
CA THR A 105 -5.73 3.99 5.34
C THR A 105 -5.38 5.05 4.31
N ILE A 106 -4.25 4.86 3.64
CA ILE A 106 -3.70 5.82 2.68
C ILE A 106 -3.36 5.09 1.38
N TRP A 107 -4.03 5.47 0.30
CA TRP A 107 -3.68 5.10 -1.07
C TRP A 107 -2.92 6.25 -1.72
N ILE A 108 -1.78 5.94 -2.33
CA ILE A 108 -1.05 6.88 -3.19
C ILE A 108 -1.06 6.27 -4.58
N ASP A 109 -1.74 6.90 -5.53
CA ASP A 109 -1.77 6.37 -6.89
C ASP A 109 -0.37 6.49 -7.53
N SER A 110 -0.06 5.56 -8.41
CA SER A 110 1.28 5.51 -9.03
C SER A 110 1.51 6.73 -9.92
N VAL A 111 2.73 7.30 -9.85
CA VAL A 111 3.11 8.41 -10.74
C VAL A 111 3.00 8.05 -12.23
N ALA A 112 3.05 6.76 -12.57
CA ALA A 112 2.90 6.28 -13.94
C ALA A 112 1.47 6.48 -14.50
N ASN A 113 0.48 6.71 -13.64
CA ASN A 113 -0.91 6.89 -14.03
C ASN A 113 -1.19 8.35 -14.41
N VAL A 114 -0.56 8.80 -15.49
CA VAL A 114 -0.59 10.21 -15.93
C VAL A 114 -1.99 10.62 -16.37
N GLU A 115 -2.67 9.81 -17.18
CA GLU A 115 -3.93 10.20 -17.83
C GLU A 115 -5.18 9.91 -16.99
N LYS A 116 -5.13 8.88 -16.14
CA LYS A 116 -6.27 8.42 -15.34
C LYS A 116 -5.82 7.63 -14.13
N ILE A 117 -6.62 7.70 -13.06
CA ILE A 117 -6.43 6.90 -11.85
C ILE A 117 -6.45 5.39 -12.18
N SER A 118 -5.64 4.59 -11.48
CA SER A 118 -5.66 3.14 -11.64
C SER A 118 -7.02 2.54 -11.27
N LEU A 119 -7.39 1.41 -11.90
CA LEU A 119 -8.61 0.68 -11.54
C LEU A 119 -8.65 0.30 -10.04
N SER A 120 -7.51 -0.08 -9.46
CA SER A 120 -7.40 -0.36 -8.03
C SER A 120 -7.63 0.90 -7.20
N GLY A 121 -7.06 2.04 -7.62
CA GLY A 121 -7.29 3.34 -7.02
C GLY A 121 -8.76 3.75 -7.05
N GLU A 122 -9.41 3.67 -8.21
CA GLU A 122 -10.83 3.98 -8.35
C GLU A 122 -11.68 3.13 -7.40
N LYS A 123 -11.43 1.83 -7.33
CA LYS A 123 -12.17 0.91 -6.44
C LYS A 123 -11.89 1.17 -4.96
N VAL A 124 -10.64 1.47 -4.60
CA VAL A 124 -10.26 1.67 -3.20
C VAL A 124 -10.70 3.02 -2.67
N SER A 125 -10.88 4.02 -3.52
CA SER A 125 -11.17 5.42 -3.14
C SER A 125 -12.39 5.59 -2.24
N LYS A 126 -13.42 4.77 -2.43
CA LYS A 126 -14.64 4.78 -1.60
C LYS A 126 -14.47 4.09 -0.24
N HIS A 127 -13.31 3.46 -0.03
CA HIS A 127 -13.05 2.53 1.08
C HIS A 127 -11.79 2.90 1.87
N VAL A 128 -11.17 4.06 1.65
CA VAL A 128 -10.01 4.52 2.44
C VAL A 128 -10.17 5.94 2.96
N ASP A 129 -9.32 6.35 3.88
CA ASP A 129 -9.37 7.69 4.49
C ASP A 129 -8.75 8.75 3.57
N HIS A 130 -7.66 8.38 2.88
CA HIS A 130 -6.94 9.28 1.97
C HIS A 130 -6.55 8.59 0.67
N CYS A 131 -6.85 9.24 -0.45
CA CYS A 131 -6.35 8.90 -1.77
C CYS A 131 -5.59 10.09 -2.35
N LEU A 132 -4.33 9.88 -2.70
CA LEU A 132 -3.43 10.93 -3.19
C LEU A 132 -3.05 10.66 -4.65
N THR A 133 -2.90 11.74 -5.42
CA THR A 133 -2.40 11.71 -6.82
C THR A 133 -1.33 12.78 -7.02
N GLN A 134 -0.39 12.52 -7.94
CA GLN A 134 0.65 13.47 -8.34
C GLN A 134 0.23 14.35 -9.53
N TRP A 135 -0.96 14.14 -10.10
CA TRP A 135 -1.43 14.85 -11.28
C TRP A 135 -2.60 15.76 -10.95
N GLN A 136 -2.44 17.07 -11.14
CA GLN A 136 -3.44 18.07 -10.73
C GLN A 136 -4.79 17.86 -11.42
N HIS A 137 -4.79 17.48 -12.70
CA HIS A 137 -6.01 17.21 -13.46
C HIS A 137 -6.74 15.93 -13.00
N LEU A 138 -6.13 15.11 -12.14
CA LEU A 138 -6.75 13.95 -11.51
C LEU A 138 -7.26 14.25 -10.09
N ASP A 139 -7.22 15.51 -9.63
CA ASP A 139 -7.90 15.93 -8.41
C ASP A 139 -9.42 15.75 -8.55
N GLY A 140 -10.08 15.34 -7.47
CA GLY A 140 -11.52 15.07 -7.41
C GLY A 140 -11.84 13.57 -7.43
N ARG A 141 -13.15 13.24 -7.38
CA ARG A 141 -13.65 11.84 -7.31
C ARG A 141 -13.03 11.01 -6.17
N GLY A 142 -12.75 11.65 -5.04
CA GLY A 142 -12.15 11.02 -3.86
C GLY A 142 -10.62 11.11 -3.80
N PHE A 143 -9.95 11.60 -4.84
CA PHE A 143 -8.50 11.85 -4.86
C PHE A 143 -8.19 13.30 -4.55
N LYS A 144 -7.05 13.51 -3.88
CA LYS A 144 -6.49 14.84 -3.60
C LYS A 144 -5.13 14.97 -4.26
N PHE A 145 -4.93 16.02 -5.05
CA PHE A 145 -3.62 16.33 -5.60
C PHE A 145 -2.65 16.74 -4.49
N LYS A 146 -1.45 16.15 -4.50
CA LYS A 146 -0.37 16.48 -3.54
C LYS A 146 0.99 16.72 -4.21
N GLY A 147 1.01 16.93 -5.52
CA GLY A 147 2.25 17.16 -6.27
C GLY A 147 3.23 16.01 -6.11
N ASN A 148 4.52 16.33 -5.98
CA ASN A 148 5.59 15.34 -5.82
C ASN A 148 5.60 14.75 -4.39
N CYS A 149 4.74 13.75 -4.17
CA CYS A 149 4.64 13.03 -2.90
C CYS A 149 5.35 11.66 -2.91
N LEU A 150 6.03 11.29 -4.02
CA LEU A 150 6.74 10.02 -4.22
C LEU A 150 8.20 10.22 -4.60
#